data_AF-A0A0S3U8Y7-F1
#
_entry.id   AF-A0A0S3U8Y7-F1
#
_cell.length_a   1.000
_cell.length_b   1.000
_cell.length_c   1.000
_cell.angle_alpha   90.00
_cell.angle_beta   90.00
_cell.angle_gamma   90.00
#
_symmetry.space_group_name_H-M   'P 1'
#
loop_
_entity.id
_entity.type
_entity.pdbx_description
1 polymer ?
#
loop_
_entity_poly.entity_id
_entity_poly.type
_entity_poly.pdbx_seq_one_letter_code
_entity_poly.pdbx_strand_id
1 'polypeptide(L)'
;MATATEYEQRITQYGWDELSTLWNQIRSGDTPDWDSGKAMEYLILRAFQLEEAEVVYPYSVVIEEEELEQIDSAIYSDGLACLVECKDLAQRVNIEPLAKMRNQLLTSLNDRSFV
;
A
#
# COMPACT_ATOMS: atom_id res chain seq x y z
N MET A 1 11.20 -0.31 -15.00
CA MET A 1 10.34 -0.36 -13.79
C MET A 1 10.86 0.68 -12.85
N ALA A 2 9.98 1.56 -12.38
CA ALA A 2 10.35 2.54 -11.36
C ALA A 2 10.48 1.82 -10.01
N THR A 3 11.35 2.35 -9.15
CA THR A 3 11.56 1.90 -7.77
C THR A 3 10.41 2.38 -6.87
N ALA A 4 10.25 1.76 -5.70
CA ALA A 4 9.25 2.21 -4.73
C ALA A 4 9.45 3.68 -4.33
N THR A 5 10.71 4.11 -4.15
CA THR A 5 11.06 5.50 -3.86
C THR A 5 10.66 6.45 -4.98
N GLU A 6 10.81 6.06 -6.25
CA GLU A 6 10.37 6.90 -7.39
C GLU A 6 8.83 7.03 -7.43
N TYR A 7 8.10 5.96 -7.11
CA TYR A 7 6.63 6.03 -7.00
C TYR A 7 6.17 6.88 -5.83
N GLU A 8 6.81 6.77 -4.67
CA GLU A 8 6.51 7.58 -3.48
C GLU A 8 6.76 9.06 -3.76
N GLN A 9 7.93 9.40 -4.32
CA GLN A 9 8.28 10.78 -4.68
C GLN A 9 7.31 11.38 -5.69
N ARG A 10 6.75 10.56 -6.59
CA ARG A 10 5.73 11.00 -7.54
C ARG A 10 4.40 11.25 -6.84
N ILE A 11 3.86 10.26 -6.12
CA ILE A 11 2.50 10.36 -5.57
C ILE A 11 2.40 11.41 -4.46
N THR A 12 3.49 11.66 -3.72
CA THR A 12 3.51 12.67 -2.65
C THR A 12 3.33 14.10 -3.18
N GLN A 13 3.53 14.33 -4.48
CA GLN A 13 3.25 15.61 -5.13
C GLN A 13 1.77 15.81 -5.45
N TYR A 14 0.94 14.76 -5.38
CA TYR A 14 -0.45 14.81 -5.81
C TYR A 14 -1.34 15.32 -4.68
N GLY A 15 -2.26 16.23 -5.00
CA GLY A 15 -3.41 16.59 -4.19
C GLY A 15 -4.67 15.86 -4.67
N TRP A 16 -5.83 16.26 -4.14
CA TRP A 16 -7.11 15.63 -4.45
C TRP A 16 -7.51 15.69 -5.93
N ASP A 17 -7.16 16.78 -6.63
CA ASP A 17 -7.47 16.95 -8.05
C ASP A 17 -6.62 16.03 -8.94
N GLU A 18 -5.33 15.89 -8.61
CA GLU A 18 -4.43 14.97 -9.30
C GLU A 18 -4.81 13.52 -9.01
N LEU A 19 -5.19 13.17 -7.77
CA LEU A 19 -5.69 11.83 -7.44
C LEU A 19 -6.99 11.51 -8.18
N SER A 20 -7.90 12.48 -8.31
CA SER A 20 -9.14 12.31 -9.07
C SER A 20 -8.86 12.05 -10.56
N THR A 21 -7.84 12.72 -11.10
CA THR A 21 -7.38 12.50 -12.48
C THR A 21 -6.76 11.11 -12.64
N LEU A 22 -5.86 10.73 -11.73
CA LEU A 22 -5.23 9.40 -11.71
C LEU A 22 -6.28 8.29 -11.56
N TRP A 23 -7.32 8.49 -10.76
CA TRP A 23 -8.43 7.55 -10.66
C TRP A 23 -9.14 7.32 -11.99
N ASN A 24 -9.40 8.39 -12.74
CA ASN A 24 -10.01 8.26 -14.06
C ASN A 24 -9.11 7.51 -15.05
N GLN A 25 -7.80 7.75 -14.99
CA GLN A 25 -6.80 7.01 -15.79
C GLN A 25 -6.74 5.53 -15.45
N ILE A 26 -6.75 5.17 -14.16
CA ILE A 26 -6.82 3.78 -13.70
C ILE A 26 -8.07 3.10 -14.25
N ARG A 27 -9.22 3.77 -14.15
CA ARG A 27 -10.50 3.24 -14.66
C ARG A 27 -10.52 3.03 -16.18
N SER A 28 -9.79 3.85 -16.94
CA SER A 28 -9.64 3.67 -18.39
C SER A 28 -8.53 2.70 -18.77
N GLY A 29 -7.73 2.21 -17.80
CA GLY A 29 -6.55 1.40 -18.06
C GLY A 29 -5.42 2.17 -18.76
N ASP A 30 -5.39 3.49 -18.61
CA ASP A 30 -4.44 4.40 -19.27
C ASP A 30 -3.47 5.01 -18.25
N THR A 31 -2.59 4.16 -17.71
CA THR A 31 -1.57 4.55 -16.73
C THR A 31 -0.16 4.26 -17.25
N PRO A 32 0.28 4.90 -18.35
CA PRO A 32 1.51 4.54 -19.08
C PRO A 32 2.78 4.68 -18.24
N ASP A 33 2.78 5.58 -17.25
CA ASP A 33 3.93 5.83 -16.37
C ASP A 33 3.95 4.92 -15.13
N TRP A 34 2.96 4.04 -14.97
CA TRP A 34 2.81 3.17 -13.81
C TRP A 34 2.89 1.70 -14.21
N ASP A 35 3.70 0.94 -13.48
CA ASP A 35 3.64 -0.52 -13.58
C ASP A 35 2.26 -1.03 -13.13
N SER A 36 1.85 -2.19 -13.64
CA SER A 36 0.53 -2.78 -13.40
C SER A 36 0.17 -2.83 -11.92
N GLY A 37 -0.98 -2.26 -11.56
CA GLY A 37 -1.51 -2.21 -10.18
C GLY A 37 -0.90 -1.14 -9.28
N LYS A 38 0.30 -0.60 -9.59
CA LYS A 38 0.96 0.41 -8.75
C LYS A 38 0.23 1.75 -8.71
N ALA A 39 -0.42 2.14 -9.80
CA ALA A 39 -1.24 3.35 -9.83
C ALA A 39 -2.35 3.31 -8.75
N MET A 40 -3.09 2.20 -8.64
CA MET A 40 -4.17 2.04 -7.66
C MET A 40 -3.64 1.94 -6.23
N GLU A 41 -2.55 1.21 -6.02
CA GLU A 41 -1.87 1.09 -4.73
C GLU A 41 -1.48 2.48 -4.19
N TYR A 42 -0.66 3.23 -4.93
CA TYR A 42 -0.18 4.53 -4.47
C TYR A 42 -1.31 5.57 -4.37
N LEU A 43 -2.33 5.51 -5.23
CA LEU A 43 -3.51 6.38 -5.13
C LEU A 43 -4.21 6.23 -3.78
N ILE A 44 -4.49 5.00 -3.36
CA ILE A 44 -5.20 4.73 -2.10
C ILE A 44 -4.38 5.24 -0.92
N LEU A 45 -3.08 4.91 -0.90
CA LEU A 45 -2.17 5.29 0.17
C LEU A 45 -2.02 6.81 0.28
N ARG A 46 -1.93 7.51 -0.85
CA ARG A 46 -1.88 8.97 -0.86
C ARG A 46 -3.18 9.61 -0.37
N ALA A 47 -4.34 9.02 -0.67
CA ALA A 47 -5.61 9.51 -0.15
C ALA A 47 -5.64 9.48 1.38
N PHE A 48 -5.12 8.43 2.02
CA PHE A 48 -4.95 8.39 3.48
C PHE A 48 -3.98 9.45 4.00
N GLN A 49 -2.85 9.67 3.33
CA GLN A 49 -1.92 10.75 3.72
C GLN A 49 -2.55 12.15 3.62
N LEU A 50 -3.42 12.40 2.63
CA LEU A 50 -4.14 13.66 2.50
C LEU A 50 -5.17 13.87 3.61
N GLU A 51 -5.64 12.78 4.22
CA GLU A 51 -6.47 12.76 5.44
C GLU A 51 -5.62 12.66 6.72
N GLU A 52 -4.37 13.14 6.68
CA GLU A 52 -3.46 13.26 7.83
C GLU A 52 -2.98 11.92 8.45
N ALA A 53 -3.19 10.78 7.79
CA ALA A 53 -2.63 9.51 8.24
C ALA A 53 -1.11 9.42 7.97
N GLU A 54 -0.38 8.76 8.86
CA GLU A 54 0.99 8.35 8.62
C GLU A 54 1.00 7.08 7.75
N VAL A 55 1.77 7.09 6.67
CA VAL A 55 1.80 6.01 5.68
C VAL A 55 3.23 5.62 5.37
N VAL A 56 3.52 4.32 5.37
CA VAL A 56 4.83 3.74 5.08
C VAL A 56 4.83 3.06 3.71
N TYR A 57 5.80 3.38 2.86
CA TYR A 57 5.95 2.82 1.51
C TYR A 57 7.31 2.15 1.32
N PRO A 58 7.36 0.89 0.85
CA PRO A 58 6.50 -0.21 1.29
C PRO A 58 6.76 -0.55 2.77
N TYR A 59 5.94 -1.40 3.38
CA TYR A 59 6.19 -1.87 4.75
C TYR A 59 6.97 -3.18 4.76
N SER A 60 8.20 -3.15 5.28
CA SER A 60 9.03 -4.36 5.46
C SER A 60 8.70 -5.06 6.78
N VAL A 61 8.42 -6.37 6.70
CA VAL A 61 8.31 -7.25 7.87
C VAL A 61 9.69 -7.85 8.13
N VAL A 62 10.28 -7.52 9.28
CA VAL A 62 11.62 -7.97 9.68
C VAL A 62 11.51 -8.88 10.90
N ILE A 63 12.20 -10.03 10.88
CA ILE A 63 12.32 -10.94 12.03
C ILE A 63 13.79 -11.29 12.19
N GLU A 64 14.31 -11.22 13.42
CA GLU A 64 15.73 -11.53 13.71
C GLU A 64 16.70 -10.76 12.80
N GLU A 65 16.40 -9.49 12.51
CA GLU A 65 17.15 -8.58 11.62
C GLU A 65 17.15 -8.96 10.12
N GLU A 66 16.39 -9.99 9.72
CA GLU A 66 16.19 -10.38 8.33
C GLU A 66 14.83 -9.92 7.80
N GLU A 67 14.81 -9.29 6.61
CA GLU A 67 13.56 -8.96 5.92
C GLU A 67 12.90 -10.26 5.43
N LEU A 68 11.76 -10.60 6.03
CA LEU A 68 11.00 -11.80 5.68
C LEU A 68 10.14 -11.56 4.43
N GLU A 69 9.45 -10.42 4.40
CA GLU A 69 8.59 -10.03 3.28
C GLU A 69 8.28 -8.53 3.27
N GLN A 70 7.76 -8.05 2.14
CA GLN A 70 7.22 -6.70 1.99
C GLN A 70 5.71 -6.75 1.77
N ILE A 71 5.02 -5.84 2.44
CA ILE A 71 3.59 -5.55 2.29
C ILE A 71 3.48 -4.20 1.59
N ASP A 72 2.44 -4.00 0.78
CA ASP A 72 2.30 -2.78 -0.02
C ASP A 72 2.40 -1.53 0.86
N SER A 73 1.77 -1.51 2.05
CA SER A 73 1.94 -0.42 3.01
C SER A 73 1.45 -0.75 4.43
N ALA A 74 1.83 0.12 5.37
CA ALA A 74 1.18 0.27 6.68
C ALA A 74 0.66 1.71 6.85
N ILE A 75 -0.53 1.85 7.43
CA ILE A 75 -1.20 3.12 7.73
C ILE A 75 -1.44 3.23 9.23
N TYR A 76 -1.11 4.38 9.80
CA TYR A 76 -1.37 4.72 11.19
C TYR A 76 -2.21 5.99 11.28
N SER A 77 -3.34 5.91 11.97
CA SER A 77 -4.28 7.03 12.13
C SER A 77 -5.12 6.82 13.39
N ASP A 78 -5.23 7.84 14.24
CA ASP A 78 -6.09 7.84 15.44
C ASP A 78 -5.96 6.59 16.34
N GLY A 79 -4.73 6.11 16.55
CA GLY A 79 -4.45 4.92 17.37
C GLY A 79 -4.79 3.58 16.71
N LEU A 80 -5.20 3.60 15.44
CA LEU A 80 -5.34 2.41 14.61
C LEU A 80 -4.07 2.20 13.77
N ALA A 81 -3.68 0.93 13.63
CA ALA A 81 -2.62 0.49 12.75
C ALA A 81 -3.19 -0.54 11.76
N CYS A 82 -3.01 -0.28 10.47
CA CYS A 82 -3.57 -1.08 9.39
C CYS A 82 -2.46 -1.51 8.43
N LEU A 83 -2.36 -2.80 8.14
CA LEU A 83 -1.59 -3.30 7.00
C LEU A 83 -2.48 -3.24 5.75
N VAL A 84 -1.92 -2.76 4.64
CA VAL A 84 -2.63 -2.57 3.39
C VAL A 84 -2.01 -3.46 2.32
N GLU A 85 -2.86 -4.23 1.65
CA GLU A 85 -2.51 -5.00 0.45
C GLU A 85 -3.50 -4.61 -0.65
N CYS A 86 -2.98 -4.14 -1.77
CA CYS A 86 -3.75 -3.69 -2.92
C CYS A 86 -3.78 -4.78 -4.00
N LYS A 87 -4.95 -4.99 -4.60
CA LYS A 87 -5.14 -5.88 -5.74
C LYS A 87 -6.03 -5.19 -6.77
N ASP A 88 -5.41 -4.72 -7.84
CA ASP A 88 -6.10 -4.17 -9.00
C ASP A 88 -6.44 -5.29 -9.98
N LEU A 89 -7.54 -6.00 -9.70
CA LEU A 89 -7.98 -7.17 -10.47
C LEU A 89 -9.42 -6.98 -10.94
N ALA A 90 -9.67 -7.21 -12.23
CA ALA A 90 -11.02 -7.20 -12.80
C ALA A 90 -11.88 -8.40 -12.37
N GLN A 91 -11.26 -9.45 -11.85
CA GLN A 91 -11.91 -10.70 -11.44
C GLN A 91 -12.04 -10.78 -9.91
N ARG A 92 -13.02 -11.55 -9.44
CA ARG A 92 -13.17 -11.82 -8.01
C ARG A 92 -11.92 -12.47 -7.46
N VAL A 93 -11.42 -11.92 -6.37
CA VAL A 93 -10.25 -12.45 -5.66
C VAL A 93 -10.70 -13.66 -4.82
N ASN A 94 -10.00 -14.79 -4.96
CA ASN A 94 -10.20 -15.95 -4.07
C ASN A 94 -9.79 -15.60 -2.63
N ILE A 95 -10.12 -16.47 -1.67
CA ILE A 95 -9.80 -16.22 -0.25
C ILE A 95 -8.29 -16.18 0.06
N GLU A 96 -7.44 -16.63 -0.87
CA GLU A 96 -5.99 -16.78 -0.67
C GLU A 96 -5.27 -15.49 -0.25
N PRO A 97 -5.45 -14.32 -0.90
CA PRO A 97 -4.84 -13.07 -0.42
C PRO A 97 -5.32 -12.65 0.98
N LEU A 98 -6.59 -12.91 1.31
CA LEU A 98 -7.11 -12.63 2.66
C LEU A 98 -6.47 -13.57 3.71
N ALA A 99 -6.27 -14.84 3.35
CA ALA A 99 -5.59 -15.80 4.22
C ALA A 99 -4.11 -15.44 4.42
N LYS A 100 -3.42 -14.98 3.36
CA LYS A 100 -2.05 -14.45 3.43
C LYS A 100 -1.99 -13.25 4.38
N MET A 101 -2.86 -12.26 4.18
CA MET A 101 -2.96 -11.05 5.02
C MET A 101 -3.17 -11.37 6.50
N ARG A 102 -4.07 -12.31 6.81
CA ARG A 102 -4.28 -12.75 8.19
C ARG A 102 -3.00 -13.33 8.80
N ASN A 103 -2.25 -14.13 8.04
CA ASN A 103 -1.02 -14.71 8.54
C ASN A 103 0.07 -13.63 8.74
N GLN A 104 0.17 -12.66 7.83
CA GLN A 104 1.06 -11.47 7.98
C GLN A 104 0.74 -10.67 9.26
N LEU A 105 -0.54 -10.48 9.58
CA LEU A 105 -0.97 -9.85 10.82
C LEU A 105 -0.56 -10.66 12.05
N LEU A 106 -0.74 -11.99 12.03
CA LEU A 106 -0.33 -12.85 13.15
C LEU A 106 1.19 -12.82 13.37
N THR A 107 1.97 -12.81 12.30
CA THR A 107 3.43 -12.70 12.35
C THR A 107 3.86 -11.33 12.92
N SER A 108 3.30 -10.23 12.41
CA SER A 108 3.65 -8.87 12.87
C SER A 108 3.16 -8.55 14.29
N LEU A 109 2.10 -9.22 14.78
CA LEU A 109 1.63 -9.08 16.16
C LEU A 109 2.49 -9.88 17.16
N ASN A 110 2.98 -11.06 16.77
CA ASN A 110 3.82 -11.89 17.63
C ASN A 110 5.22 -11.31 17.87
N ASP A 111 5.65 -10.35 17.04
CA ASP A 111 6.90 -9.61 17.20
C ASP A 111 6.77 -8.41 18.16
N ARG A 112 5.54 -8.03 18.57
CA ARG A 112 5.34 -7.00 19.60
C ARG A 112 5.59 -7.55 20.99
N SER A 113 6.86 -7.74 21.32
CA SER A 113 7.34 -7.62 22.70
C SER A 113 7.12 -6.17 23.12
N PHE A 114 5.97 -5.89 23.76
CA PHE A 114 5.73 -4.60 24.39
C PHE A 114 6.86 -4.32 25.39
N VAL A 115 7.66 -3.29 25.10
CA VAL A 115 8.49 -2.57 26.09
C VAL A 115 7.75 -1.32 26.50
#